data_AF-A0A7K2ZLD7-F1
#
_entry.id   AF-A0A7K2ZLD7-F1
#
_cell.length_a   1.000
_cell.length_b   1.000
_cell.length_c   1.000
_cell.angle_alpha   90.00
_cell.angle_beta   90.00
_cell.angle_gamma   90.00
#
_symmetry.space_group_name_H-M   'P 1'
#
loop_
_entity.id
_entity.type
_entity.pdbx_description
1 polymer ?
#
loop_
_entity_poly.entity_id
_entity_poly.type
_entity_poly.pdbx_seq_one_letter_code
_entity_poly.pdbx_strand_id
1 'polypeptide(L)'
;MPTAPHPRSTDELFHALRENHQLPYGRTRTVTAEELVDAAERFAEPVPLIHALLELQEAYTYGSDPRKSPVVFARLLTLFDEQPDAFDERLRGQLFWRFKWVANALRALPEIPLASLRQWLTEMRDRYEREGLGLQPYYGQAYQLAVHVGEDATLAYELWAGRRRTPHSDCEACEICERALYRVAAGDDERALEVWAPVLAGKESCQEEPARSVSHALLPLLRTGHAGRARELHLAGYRACRRNPSMAGEVGRHLEFCALTGNEARGLELLAENRNLFDEVDSPLDQLDFLTGVEVLLRRVEGLGHGELPVAGYAGRAWTVAGLCAEVRGRGDGLAARFDTRNGTSAQSGRRTARLDRAPLLDALELALRTRVLDDLAPGDAPGDRREAVAASVSRAASAVPEELPELIRRARELDEEGHPDARACWARLRVLVAARDYSHPEDPAVGPYGRLCADLLSDEAYRAAERGDYASAVDLHEEAAGLYEDAGAADDVVLARACALLAAAEVAGEGGEDGEDEAELKAAGLADAHAAVVRLQEEATGLAPYVEGRLLRLRASALGVRLQSSGDQAHAAVVFAEADLL
;
A
#
# COMPACT_ATOMS: atom_id res chain seq x y z
N MET A 1 -18.68 10.68 10.04
CA MET A 1 -17.74 11.47 10.86
C MET A 1 -18.08 12.93 10.68
N PRO A 2 -17.98 13.78 11.73
CA PRO A 2 -18.13 15.20 11.52
C PRO A 2 -16.96 15.67 10.66
N THR A 3 -17.26 16.30 9.52
CA THR A 3 -16.30 17.06 8.71
C THR A 3 -15.50 17.97 9.63
N ALA A 4 -14.17 17.92 9.55
CA ALA A 4 -13.32 18.92 10.19
C ALA A 4 -13.87 20.31 9.83
N PRO A 5 -13.91 21.27 10.77
CA PRO A 5 -14.44 22.59 10.47
C PRO A 5 -13.70 23.16 9.27
N HIS A 6 -14.42 23.54 8.21
CA HIS A 6 -13.81 24.13 7.03
C HIS A 6 -12.90 25.30 7.43
N PRO A 7 -11.69 25.40 6.84
CA PRO A 7 -10.78 26.50 7.12
C PRO A 7 -11.47 27.85 6.94
N ARG A 8 -11.36 28.72 7.94
CA ARG A 8 -11.92 30.07 7.97
C ARG A 8 -10.87 31.15 7.69
N SER A 9 -9.59 30.78 7.68
CA SER A 9 -8.46 31.63 7.32
C SER A 9 -7.47 30.86 6.42
N THR A 10 -6.56 31.60 5.79
CA THR A 10 -5.44 31.01 5.02
C THR A 10 -4.50 30.18 5.88
N ASP A 11 -4.27 30.59 7.13
CA ASP A 11 -3.40 29.87 8.06
C ASP A 11 -4.00 28.52 8.47
N GLU A 12 -5.31 28.49 8.75
CA GLU A 12 -6.06 27.24 8.99
C GLU A 12 -6.05 26.34 7.75
N LEU A 13 -6.11 26.91 6.55
CA LEU A 13 -6.03 26.14 5.31
C LEU A 13 -4.65 25.51 5.12
N PHE A 14 -3.57 26.26 5.35
CA PHE A 14 -2.21 25.72 5.26
C PHE A 14 -1.95 24.66 6.34
N HIS A 15 -2.53 24.79 7.53
CA HIS A 15 -2.50 23.74 8.54
C HIS A 15 -3.20 22.47 8.05
N ALA A 16 -4.44 22.60 7.57
CA ALA A 16 -5.21 21.47 7.08
C ALA A 16 -4.57 20.79 5.85
N LEU A 17 -3.90 21.55 4.98
CA LEU A 17 -3.10 21.00 3.88
C LEU A 17 -1.93 20.16 4.39
N ARG A 18 -1.22 20.62 5.44
CA ARG A 18 -0.14 19.83 6.06
C ARG A 18 -0.68 18.57 6.72
N GLU A 19 -1.79 18.65 7.45
CA GLU A 19 -2.44 17.47 8.04
C GLU A 19 -2.84 16.46 6.95
N ASN A 20 -3.45 16.94 5.87
CA ASN A 20 -3.84 16.08 4.75
C ASN A 20 -2.64 15.43 4.05
N HIS A 21 -1.51 16.16 3.93
CA HIS A 21 -0.27 15.63 3.34
C HIS A 21 0.28 14.42 4.11
N GLN A 22 0.11 14.39 5.44
CA GLN A 22 0.57 13.29 6.29
C GLN A 22 -0.36 12.06 6.25
N LEU A 23 -1.57 12.19 5.70
CA LEU A 23 -2.46 11.04 5.57
C LEU A 23 -1.95 10.05 4.51
N PRO A 24 -2.13 8.74 4.73
CA PRO A 24 -1.91 7.74 3.70
C PRO A 24 -2.72 8.05 2.43
N TYR A 25 -2.13 7.79 1.27
CA TYR A 25 -2.85 7.90 0.01
C TYR A 25 -4.08 6.99 -0.02
N GLY A 26 -5.17 7.53 -0.56
CA GLY A 26 -6.44 6.84 -0.65
C GLY A 26 -7.61 7.81 -0.66
N ARG A 27 -8.81 7.24 -0.54
CA ARG A 27 -10.07 7.99 -0.65
C ARG A 27 -10.18 9.14 0.34
N THR A 28 -9.78 8.92 1.60
CA THR A 28 -9.86 9.96 2.64
C THR A 28 -9.02 11.18 2.29
N ARG A 29 -7.72 10.99 1.99
CA ARG A 29 -6.82 12.08 1.59
C ARG A 29 -7.32 12.80 0.33
N THR A 30 -7.89 12.06 -0.61
CA THR A 30 -8.42 12.62 -1.87
C THR A 30 -9.64 13.51 -1.62
N VAL A 31 -10.63 13.01 -0.88
CA VAL A 31 -11.85 13.78 -0.56
C VAL A 31 -11.52 15.01 0.26
N THR A 32 -10.64 14.89 1.26
CA THR A 32 -10.17 16.04 2.03
C THR A 32 -9.46 17.06 1.13
N ALA A 33 -8.61 16.63 0.20
CA ALA A 33 -7.96 17.54 -0.75
C ALA A 33 -8.98 18.26 -1.67
N GLU A 34 -10.03 17.57 -2.11
CA GLU A 34 -11.15 18.18 -2.88
C GLU A 34 -11.81 19.29 -2.04
N GLU A 35 -12.15 19.01 -0.78
CA GLU A 35 -12.76 19.99 0.14
C GLU A 35 -11.84 21.19 0.45
N LEU A 36 -10.52 20.97 0.52
CA LEU A 36 -9.54 22.03 0.75
C LEU A 36 -9.37 22.95 -0.46
N VAL A 37 -9.51 22.43 -1.69
CA VAL A 37 -9.55 23.28 -2.90
C VAL A 37 -10.81 24.15 -2.88
N ASP A 38 -11.98 23.57 -2.58
CA ASP A 38 -13.23 24.33 -2.45
C ASP A 38 -13.14 25.40 -1.34
N ALA A 39 -12.39 25.14 -0.27
CA ALA A 39 -12.10 26.12 0.76
C ALA A 39 -11.17 27.23 0.28
N ALA A 40 -10.09 26.88 -0.43
CA ALA A 40 -9.12 27.82 -0.96
C ALA A 40 -9.75 28.82 -1.94
N GLU A 41 -10.69 28.36 -2.79
CA GLU A 41 -11.42 29.21 -3.74
C GLU A 41 -12.18 30.36 -3.06
N ARG A 42 -12.68 30.16 -1.83
CA ARG A 42 -13.46 31.17 -1.11
C ARG A 42 -12.63 32.36 -0.64
N PHE A 43 -11.32 32.20 -0.47
CA PHE A 43 -10.43 33.29 -0.08
C PHE A 43 -10.11 34.24 -1.24
N ALA A 44 -10.35 33.82 -2.49
CA ALA A 44 -10.01 34.58 -3.70
C ALA A 44 -8.54 35.03 -3.77
N GLU A 45 -7.64 34.27 -3.14
CA GLU A 45 -6.20 34.47 -3.16
C GLU A 45 -5.51 33.36 -3.99
N PRO A 46 -4.57 33.71 -4.89
CA PRO A 46 -3.99 32.72 -5.79
C PRO A 46 -3.07 31.72 -5.08
N VAL A 47 -2.24 32.16 -4.13
CA VAL A 47 -1.23 31.29 -3.49
C VAL A 47 -1.85 30.15 -2.69
N PRO A 48 -2.85 30.37 -1.80
CA PRO A 48 -3.50 29.27 -1.11
C PRO A 48 -4.19 28.29 -2.07
N LEU A 49 -4.81 28.80 -3.14
CA LEU A 49 -5.43 27.96 -4.17
C LEU A 49 -4.40 27.11 -4.92
N ILE A 50 -3.25 27.68 -5.30
CA ILE A 50 -2.15 26.94 -5.95
C ILE A 50 -1.69 25.79 -5.04
N HIS A 51 -1.46 26.05 -3.76
CA HIS A 51 -1.06 25.01 -2.80
C HIS A 51 -2.12 23.91 -2.66
N ALA A 52 -3.40 24.27 -2.57
CA ALA A 52 -4.48 23.28 -2.48
C ALA A 52 -4.60 22.43 -3.77
N LEU A 53 -4.47 23.04 -4.94
CA LEU A 53 -4.48 22.33 -6.23
C LEU A 53 -3.27 21.41 -6.39
N LEU A 54 -2.10 21.82 -5.90
CA LEU A 54 -0.91 20.97 -5.86
C LEU A 54 -1.16 19.74 -4.97
N GLU A 55 -1.73 19.91 -3.77
CA GLU A 55 -2.09 18.74 -2.96
C GLU A 55 -3.12 17.83 -3.65
N LEU A 56 -4.18 18.42 -4.20
CA LEU A 56 -5.23 17.63 -4.86
C LEU A 56 -4.69 16.80 -6.04
N GLN A 57 -3.82 17.38 -6.87
CA GLN A 57 -3.22 16.63 -7.98
C GLN A 57 -2.31 15.50 -7.48
N GLU A 58 -1.60 15.68 -6.36
CA GLU A 58 -0.79 14.63 -5.75
C GLU A 58 -1.66 13.49 -5.22
N ALA A 59 -2.75 13.81 -4.53
CA ALA A 59 -3.73 12.85 -4.06
C ALA A 59 -4.34 12.02 -5.20
N TYR A 60 -4.71 12.65 -6.33
CA TYR A 60 -5.21 11.90 -7.49
C TYR A 60 -4.14 11.01 -8.13
N THR A 61 -2.90 11.47 -8.18
CA THR A 61 -1.80 10.72 -8.81
C THR A 61 -1.50 9.43 -8.04
N TYR A 62 -1.43 9.49 -6.72
CA TYR A 62 -1.12 8.32 -5.88
C TYR A 62 -2.36 7.59 -5.35
N GLY A 63 -3.56 8.14 -5.56
CA GLY A 63 -4.85 7.55 -5.19
C GLY A 63 -5.50 6.67 -6.27
N SER A 64 -4.82 6.42 -7.41
CA SER A 64 -5.30 5.61 -8.54
C SER A 64 -6.39 6.24 -9.43
N ASP A 65 -6.60 7.57 -9.41
CA ASP A 65 -7.56 8.28 -10.30
C ASP A 65 -6.83 9.15 -11.36
N PRO A 66 -6.35 8.56 -12.47
CA PRO A 66 -5.63 9.31 -13.49
C PRO A 66 -6.52 10.26 -14.30
N ARG A 67 -7.87 10.16 -14.24
CA ARG A 67 -8.76 11.02 -15.04
C ARG A 67 -8.83 12.44 -14.54
N LYS A 68 -8.76 12.63 -13.23
CA LYS A 68 -8.92 13.96 -12.62
C LYS A 68 -7.62 14.76 -12.55
N SER A 69 -6.46 14.10 -12.47
CA SER A 69 -5.15 14.77 -12.35
C SER A 69 -4.87 15.79 -13.49
N PRO A 70 -5.09 15.49 -14.78
CA PRO A 70 -4.89 16.48 -15.87
C PRO A 70 -5.79 17.72 -15.76
N VAL A 71 -7.02 17.57 -15.25
CA VAL A 71 -7.97 18.68 -15.10
C VAL A 71 -7.49 19.66 -14.03
N VAL A 72 -7.01 19.14 -12.90
CA VAL A 72 -6.41 19.97 -11.84
C VAL A 72 -5.15 20.68 -12.35
N PHE A 73 -4.32 19.98 -13.11
CA PHE A 73 -3.11 20.59 -13.66
C PHE A 73 -3.40 21.69 -14.69
N ALA A 74 -4.43 21.52 -15.53
CA ALA A 74 -4.86 22.57 -16.46
C ALA A 74 -5.26 23.86 -15.72
N ARG A 75 -5.87 23.74 -14.53
CA ARG A 75 -6.17 24.90 -13.66
C ARG A 75 -4.89 25.56 -13.15
N LEU A 76 -3.93 24.77 -12.68
CA LEU A 76 -2.61 25.27 -12.26
C LEU A 76 -1.88 26.00 -13.40
N LEU A 77 -1.91 25.44 -14.61
CA LEU A 77 -1.32 26.09 -15.79
C LEU A 77 -2.01 27.40 -16.16
N THR A 78 -3.35 27.44 -16.07
CA THR A 78 -4.11 28.67 -16.32
C THR A 78 -3.71 29.76 -15.33
N LEU A 79 -3.61 29.41 -14.03
CA LEU A 79 -3.13 30.34 -13.00
C LEU A 79 -1.71 30.82 -13.25
N PHE A 80 -0.82 29.93 -13.71
CA PHE A 80 0.56 30.30 -14.06
C PHE A 80 0.62 31.24 -15.28
N ASP A 81 -0.19 30.98 -16.30
CA ASP A 81 -0.22 31.79 -17.53
C ASP A 81 -0.85 33.19 -17.27
N GLU A 82 -1.85 33.29 -16.39
CA GLU A 82 -2.52 34.54 -16.05
C GLU A 82 -1.79 35.35 -14.96
N GLN A 83 -1.19 34.68 -13.98
CA GLN A 83 -0.60 35.27 -12.77
C GLN A 83 0.77 34.64 -12.43
N PRO A 84 1.77 34.76 -13.32
CA PRO A 84 3.08 34.12 -13.13
C PRO A 84 3.80 34.58 -11.85
N ASP A 85 3.56 35.82 -11.41
CA ASP A 85 4.16 36.39 -10.19
C ASP A 85 3.67 35.72 -8.90
N ALA A 86 2.52 35.03 -8.93
CA ALA A 86 2.02 34.23 -7.81
C ALA A 86 2.81 32.93 -7.59
N PHE A 87 3.62 32.54 -8.59
CA PHE A 87 4.48 31.36 -8.50
C PHE A 87 5.90 31.81 -8.17
N ASP A 88 6.27 31.62 -6.90
CA ASP A 88 7.66 31.70 -6.48
C ASP A 88 8.51 30.60 -7.14
N GLU A 89 9.83 30.63 -6.93
CA GLU A 89 10.75 29.64 -7.53
C GLU A 89 10.40 28.20 -7.17
N ARG A 90 9.93 27.97 -5.94
CA ARG A 90 9.56 26.64 -5.44
C ARG A 90 8.26 26.13 -6.07
N LEU A 91 7.26 27.00 -6.22
CA LEU A 91 5.99 26.68 -6.88
C LEU A 91 6.19 26.48 -8.38
N ARG A 92 7.04 27.28 -9.04
CA ARG A 92 7.44 27.03 -10.44
C ARG A 92 8.12 25.68 -10.58
N GLY A 93 9.09 25.37 -9.72
CA GLY A 93 9.75 24.06 -9.72
C GLY A 93 8.76 22.90 -9.62
N GLN A 94 7.79 22.98 -8.69
CA GLN A 94 6.73 21.97 -8.54
C GLN A 94 5.82 21.88 -9.77
N LEU A 95 5.40 23.02 -10.33
CA LEU A 95 4.57 23.07 -11.53
C LEU A 95 5.26 22.37 -12.70
N PHE A 96 6.50 22.75 -13.00
CA PHE A 96 7.26 22.18 -14.11
C PHE A 96 7.61 20.71 -13.90
N TRP A 97 7.84 20.29 -12.65
CA TRP A 97 8.00 18.88 -12.29
C TRP A 97 6.75 18.06 -12.65
N ARG A 98 5.55 18.59 -12.39
CA ARG A 98 4.27 17.88 -12.55
C ARG A 98 3.81 17.68 -13.99
N PHE A 99 4.44 18.31 -14.98
CA PHE A 99 4.17 18.04 -16.41
C PHE A 99 4.27 16.56 -16.77
N LYS A 100 5.27 15.86 -16.20
CA LYS A 100 5.50 14.43 -16.46
C LYS A 100 4.45 13.54 -15.79
N TRP A 101 3.86 13.98 -14.67
CA TRP A 101 2.76 13.26 -14.03
C TRP A 101 1.51 13.28 -14.90
N VAL A 102 1.23 14.40 -15.58
CA VAL A 102 0.14 14.47 -16.56
C VAL A 102 0.42 13.56 -17.76
N ALA A 103 1.65 13.49 -18.25
CA ALA A 103 2.00 12.57 -19.33
C ALA A 103 1.74 11.10 -18.92
N ASN A 104 2.08 10.71 -17.69
CA ASN A 104 1.75 9.40 -17.13
C ASN A 104 0.23 9.17 -17.04
N ALA A 105 -0.52 10.12 -16.49
CA ALA A 105 -1.97 10.03 -16.36
C ALA A 105 -2.69 9.89 -17.71
N LEU A 106 -2.32 10.70 -18.71
CA LEU A 106 -2.89 10.61 -20.06
C LEU A 106 -2.55 9.27 -20.74
N ARG A 107 -1.36 8.71 -20.49
CA ARG A 107 -0.94 7.40 -20.99
C ARG A 107 -1.72 6.25 -20.37
N ALA A 108 -2.20 6.39 -19.14
CA ALA A 108 -3.01 5.39 -18.46
C ALA A 108 -4.45 5.29 -19.01
N LEU A 109 -4.89 6.22 -19.86
CA LEU A 109 -6.28 6.33 -20.32
C LEU A 109 -6.42 6.05 -21.83
N PRO A 110 -7.03 4.92 -22.23
CA PRO A 110 -7.16 4.56 -23.64
C PRO A 110 -8.19 5.42 -24.40
N GLU A 111 -9.11 6.09 -23.69
CA GLU A 111 -10.04 7.06 -24.27
C GLU A 111 -9.38 8.36 -24.73
N ILE A 112 -8.17 8.68 -24.23
CA ILE A 112 -7.43 9.88 -24.65
C ILE A 112 -6.70 9.58 -25.97
N PRO A 113 -6.95 10.34 -27.06
CA PRO A 113 -6.30 10.09 -28.34
C PRO A 113 -4.78 10.20 -28.27
N LEU A 114 -4.07 9.34 -29.01
CA LEU A 114 -2.60 9.40 -29.11
C LEU A 114 -2.08 10.77 -29.58
N ALA A 115 -2.83 11.46 -30.43
CA ALA A 115 -2.51 12.82 -30.86
C ALA A 115 -2.46 13.82 -29.69
N SER A 116 -3.37 13.69 -28.71
CA SER A 116 -3.40 14.53 -27.51
C SER A 116 -2.20 14.28 -26.61
N LEU A 117 -1.72 13.03 -26.48
CA LEU A 117 -0.48 12.74 -25.76
C LEU A 117 0.73 13.38 -26.44
N ARG A 118 0.84 13.24 -27.77
CA ARG A 118 1.94 13.86 -28.54
C ARG A 118 1.90 15.39 -28.46
N GLN A 119 0.71 15.98 -28.47
CA GLN A 119 0.52 17.41 -28.25
C GLN A 119 0.96 17.81 -26.84
N TRP A 120 0.60 17.04 -25.80
CA TRP A 120 1.05 17.28 -24.43
C TRP A 120 2.58 17.25 -24.29
N LEU A 121 3.24 16.26 -24.91
CA LEU A 121 4.71 16.21 -24.91
C LEU A 121 5.33 17.40 -25.65
N THR A 122 4.70 17.86 -26.73
CA THR A 122 5.14 19.06 -27.45
C THR A 122 5.01 20.31 -26.57
N GLU A 123 3.88 20.48 -25.88
CA GLU A 123 3.66 21.57 -24.94
C GLU A 123 4.69 21.57 -23.80
N MET A 124 4.95 20.38 -23.23
CA MET A 124 5.99 20.21 -22.21
C MET A 124 7.37 20.66 -22.72
N ARG A 125 7.77 20.22 -23.91
CA ARG A 125 9.05 20.61 -24.52
C ARG A 125 9.12 22.11 -24.74
N ASP A 126 8.13 22.68 -25.41
CA ASP A 126 8.14 24.08 -25.82
C ASP A 126 8.14 25.03 -24.60
N ARG A 127 7.48 24.64 -23.50
CA ARG A 127 7.55 25.38 -22.23
C ARG A 127 8.89 25.20 -21.53
N TYR A 128 9.44 23.98 -21.50
CA TYR A 128 10.77 23.76 -20.92
C TYR A 128 11.83 24.58 -21.66
N GLU A 129 11.78 24.65 -22.99
CA GLU A 129 12.68 25.49 -23.79
C GLU A 129 12.51 26.98 -23.49
N ARG A 130 11.26 27.46 -23.38
CA ARG A 130 10.95 28.86 -23.04
C ARG A 130 11.51 29.27 -21.68
N GLU A 131 11.41 28.38 -20.69
CA GLU A 131 11.90 28.59 -19.33
C GLU A 131 13.38 28.23 -19.16
N GLY A 132 14.08 27.83 -20.23
CA GLY A 132 15.50 27.45 -20.17
C GLY A 132 15.77 26.18 -19.36
N LEU A 133 14.77 25.32 -19.18
CA LEU A 133 14.85 24.06 -18.44
C LEU A 133 15.47 22.96 -19.30
N GLY A 134 16.26 22.09 -18.68
CA GLY A 134 16.87 20.97 -19.39
C GLY A 134 15.84 19.91 -19.81
N LEU A 135 15.94 19.44 -21.06
CA LEU A 135 14.94 18.59 -21.71
C LEU A 135 14.99 17.09 -21.37
N GLN A 136 15.88 16.65 -20.48
CA GLN A 136 15.96 15.23 -20.10
C GLN A 136 14.59 14.64 -19.70
N PRO A 137 13.73 15.33 -18.91
CA PRO A 137 12.43 14.78 -18.52
C PRO A 137 11.48 14.58 -19.70
N TYR A 138 11.50 15.50 -20.68
CA TYR A 138 10.74 15.36 -21.92
C TYR A 138 11.15 14.10 -22.68
N TYR A 139 12.46 13.84 -22.83
CA TYR A 139 12.93 12.64 -23.49
C TYR A 139 12.58 11.36 -22.72
N GLY A 140 12.55 11.41 -21.38
CA GLY A 140 12.05 10.32 -20.55
C GLY A 140 10.59 9.98 -20.87
N GLN A 141 9.74 11.00 -20.97
CA GLN A 141 8.32 10.82 -21.33
C GLN A 141 8.14 10.38 -22.79
N ALA A 142 8.98 10.86 -23.71
CA ALA A 142 8.99 10.38 -25.09
C ALA A 142 9.38 8.89 -25.20
N TYR A 143 10.37 8.45 -24.41
CA TYR A 143 10.74 7.04 -24.29
C TYR A 143 9.58 6.20 -23.74
N GLN A 144 8.93 6.65 -22.65
CA GLN A 144 7.76 5.96 -22.08
C GLN A 144 6.61 5.84 -23.07
N LEU A 145 6.38 6.86 -23.91
CA LEU A 145 5.36 6.82 -24.95
C LEU A 145 5.74 5.83 -26.06
N ALA A 146 6.99 5.83 -26.53
CA ALA A 146 7.46 4.90 -27.56
C ALA A 146 7.30 3.43 -27.10
N VAL A 147 7.74 3.12 -25.88
CA VAL A 147 7.54 1.81 -25.25
C VAL A 147 6.05 1.47 -25.18
N HIS A 148 5.21 2.40 -24.72
CA HIS A 148 3.78 2.15 -24.58
C HIS A 148 3.10 1.88 -25.93
N VAL A 149 3.41 2.64 -26.98
CA VAL A 149 2.87 2.44 -28.33
C VAL A 149 3.45 1.20 -29.00
N GLY A 150 4.63 0.73 -28.59
CA GLY A 150 5.34 -0.37 -29.23
C GLY A 150 6.09 0.06 -30.49
N GLU A 151 6.50 1.33 -30.55
CA GLU A 151 7.46 1.83 -31.52
C GLU A 151 8.89 1.41 -31.11
N ASP A 152 9.86 1.48 -32.02
CA ASP A 152 11.27 1.32 -31.66
C ASP A 152 11.69 2.42 -30.68
N ALA A 153 11.92 2.03 -29.43
CA ALA A 153 12.23 2.93 -28.33
C ALA A 153 13.73 3.20 -28.17
N THR A 154 14.62 2.57 -28.95
CA THR A 154 16.09 2.67 -28.76
C THR A 154 16.57 4.12 -28.88
N LEU A 155 16.18 4.85 -29.93
CA LEU A 155 16.61 6.24 -30.08
C LEU A 155 16.06 7.13 -28.95
N ALA A 156 14.80 6.94 -28.56
CA ALA A 156 14.18 7.70 -27.48
C ALA A 156 14.88 7.41 -26.14
N TYR A 157 15.23 6.16 -25.88
CA TYR A 157 16.02 5.74 -24.72
C TYR A 157 17.41 6.39 -24.72
N GLU A 158 18.14 6.33 -25.82
CA GLU A 158 19.49 6.92 -25.93
C GLU A 158 19.46 8.45 -25.71
N LEU A 159 18.46 9.13 -26.26
CA LEU A 159 18.26 10.57 -26.08
C LEU A 159 17.91 10.94 -24.64
N TRP A 160 17.23 10.06 -23.90
CA TRP A 160 16.94 10.25 -22.49
C TRP A 160 18.15 9.90 -21.61
N ALA A 161 18.63 8.67 -21.69
CA ALA A 161 19.68 8.11 -20.84
C ALA A 161 21.06 8.77 -21.08
N GLY A 162 21.30 9.28 -22.29
CA GLY A 162 22.53 10.01 -22.64
C GLY A 162 22.54 11.47 -22.17
N ARG A 163 21.41 12.02 -21.70
CA ARG A 163 21.32 13.40 -21.20
C ARG A 163 21.60 13.46 -19.70
N ARG A 164 22.28 14.53 -19.29
CA ARG A 164 22.49 14.83 -17.87
C ARG A 164 21.15 15.04 -17.18
N ARG A 165 21.01 14.48 -15.98
CA ARG A 165 19.87 14.76 -15.09
C ARG A 165 19.79 16.25 -14.76
N THR A 166 18.56 16.73 -14.61
CA THR A 166 18.21 18.11 -14.26
C THR A 166 17.43 18.11 -12.95
N PRO A 167 17.20 19.27 -12.31
CA PRO A 167 16.31 19.36 -11.15
C PRO A 167 14.88 18.85 -11.43
N HIS A 168 14.50 18.67 -12.69
CA HIS A 168 13.18 18.20 -13.13
C HIS A 168 13.17 16.73 -13.57
N SER A 169 14.33 16.07 -13.61
CA SER A 169 14.47 14.63 -13.89
C SER A 169 13.71 13.80 -12.88
N ASP A 170 13.21 12.63 -13.27
CA ASP A 170 12.56 11.74 -12.32
C ASP A 170 13.48 11.35 -11.16
N CYS A 171 12.86 10.86 -10.09
CA CYS A 171 13.58 10.34 -8.94
C CYS A 171 14.62 9.31 -9.41
N GLU A 172 15.81 9.26 -8.80
CA GLU A 172 16.88 8.36 -9.28
C GLU A 172 16.42 6.90 -9.26
N ALA A 173 15.71 6.48 -8.21
CA ALA A 173 15.12 5.14 -8.11
C ALA A 173 14.19 4.81 -9.30
N CYS A 174 13.35 5.79 -9.69
CA CYS A 174 12.41 5.68 -10.80
C CYS A 174 13.17 5.52 -12.14
N GLU A 175 14.21 6.33 -12.37
CA GLU A 175 15.03 6.22 -13.58
C GLU A 175 15.85 4.92 -13.64
N ILE A 176 16.36 4.44 -12.50
CA ILE A 176 17.01 3.14 -12.39
C ILE A 176 16.04 2.03 -12.83
N CYS A 177 14.81 2.08 -12.35
CA CYS A 177 13.77 1.12 -12.73
C CYS A 177 13.56 1.09 -14.24
N GLU A 178 13.37 2.27 -14.86
CA GLU A 178 13.14 2.37 -16.31
C GLU A 178 14.37 1.95 -17.15
N ARG A 179 15.59 2.23 -16.69
CA ARG A 179 16.83 1.78 -17.34
C ARG A 179 16.98 0.26 -17.27
N ALA A 180 16.60 -0.36 -16.15
CA ALA A 180 16.62 -1.81 -16.02
C ALA A 180 15.53 -2.46 -16.88
N LEU A 181 14.34 -1.88 -16.96
CA LEU A 181 13.26 -2.35 -17.84
C LEU A 181 13.66 -2.33 -19.32
N TYR A 182 14.44 -1.33 -19.75
CA TYR A 182 15.04 -1.33 -21.10
C TYR A 182 15.92 -2.57 -21.35
N ARG A 183 16.72 -2.98 -20.35
CA ARG A 183 17.57 -4.18 -20.44
C ARG A 183 16.75 -5.47 -20.44
N VAL A 184 15.71 -5.55 -19.61
CA VAL A 184 14.78 -6.69 -19.63
C VAL A 184 14.10 -6.81 -20.99
N ALA A 185 13.67 -5.69 -21.60
CA ALA A 185 13.06 -5.70 -22.93
C ALA A 185 14.04 -6.17 -24.02
N ALA A 186 15.34 -5.93 -23.84
CA ALA A 186 16.40 -6.44 -24.72
C ALA A 186 16.81 -7.90 -24.42
N GLY A 187 16.23 -8.54 -23.40
CA GLY A 187 16.56 -9.91 -22.98
C GLY A 187 17.85 -10.04 -22.17
N ASP A 188 18.38 -8.94 -21.63
CA ASP A 188 19.63 -8.88 -20.87
C ASP A 188 19.32 -8.76 -19.36
N ASP A 189 18.91 -9.88 -18.77
CA ASP A 189 18.46 -9.96 -17.37
C ASP A 189 19.59 -9.65 -16.38
N GLU A 190 20.79 -10.17 -16.61
CA GLU A 190 21.95 -9.91 -15.76
C GLU A 190 22.25 -8.42 -15.70
N ARG A 191 22.29 -7.73 -16.85
CA ARG A 191 22.51 -6.29 -16.87
C ARG A 191 21.37 -5.51 -16.24
N ALA A 192 20.13 -5.97 -16.38
CA ALA A 192 18.99 -5.35 -15.70
C ALA A 192 19.17 -5.40 -14.17
N LEU A 193 19.59 -6.56 -13.63
CA LEU A 193 19.83 -6.75 -12.19
C LEU A 193 20.99 -5.91 -11.68
N GLU A 194 22.06 -5.75 -12.45
CA GLU A 194 23.15 -4.83 -12.12
C GLU A 194 22.66 -3.38 -12.03
N VAL A 195 21.80 -2.95 -12.96
CA VAL A 195 21.22 -1.59 -12.96
C VAL A 195 20.31 -1.40 -11.75
N TRP A 196 19.47 -2.39 -11.41
CA TRP A 196 18.57 -2.33 -10.25
C TRP A 196 19.27 -2.42 -8.88
N ALA A 197 20.54 -2.83 -8.84
CA ALA A 197 21.25 -3.10 -7.60
C ALA A 197 21.16 -2.00 -6.52
N PRO A 198 21.24 -0.68 -6.83
CA PRO A 198 21.10 0.37 -5.82
C PRO A 198 19.70 0.39 -5.17
N VAL A 199 18.64 0.23 -5.96
CA VAL A 199 17.25 0.23 -5.47
C VAL A 199 16.97 -1.05 -4.66
N LEU A 200 17.41 -2.21 -5.16
CA LEU A 200 17.22 -3.49 -4.47
C LEU A 200 18.05 -3.62 -3.18
N ALA A 201 19.11 -2.81 -3.05
CA ALA A 201 19.91 -2.68 -1.83
C ALA A 201 19.40 -1.57 -0.88
N GLY A 202 18.30 -0.89 -1.21
CA GLY A 202 17.72 0.17 -0.40
C GLY A 202 18.52 1.48 -0.38
N LYS A 203 19.45 1.68 -1.32
CA LYS A 203 20.24 2.91 -1.41
C LYS A 203 19.47 4.07 -2.06
N GLU A 204 18.47 3.73 -2.86
CA GLU A 204 17.61 4.66 -3.58
C GLU A 204 16.15 4.22 -3.41
N SER A 205 15.26 5.14 -3.03
CA SER A 205 13.84 4.87 -2.81
C SER A 205 12.97 6.10 -3.12
N CYS A 206 11.67 5.88 -3.26
CA CYS A 206 10.66 6.94 -3.34
C CYS A 206 9.31 6.40 -2.87
N GLN A 207 8.21 7.07 -3.21
CA GLN A 207 6.87 6.63 -2.85
C GLN A 207 6.50 5.24 -3.41
N GLU A 208 7.00 4.88 -4.60
CA GLU A 208 6.69 3.63 -5.31
C GLU A 208 7.87 2.65 -5.32
N GLU A 209 9.10 3.16 -5.19
CA GLU A 209 10.33 2.37 -5.19
C GLU A 209 10.79 2.11 -3.75
N PRO A 210 11.14 0.86 -3.38
CA PRO A 210 11.59 -0.21 -4.27
C PRO A 210 10.49 -1.18 -4.73
N ALA A 211 9.24 -1.03 -4.29
CA ALA A 211 8.18 -2.02 -4.53
C ALA A 211 7.98 -2.29 -6.03
N ARG A 212 8.00 -1.24 -6.85
CA ARG A 212 7.92 -1.35 -8.31
C ARG A 212 9.10 -2.11 -8.91
N SER A 213 10.35 -1.71 -8.64
CA SER A 213 11.55 -2.41 -9.12
C SER A 213 11.59 -3.88 -8.67
N VAL A 214 11.24 -4.14 -7.41
CA VAL A 214 11.18 -5.49 -6.85
C VAL A 214 10.23 -6.37 -7.66
N SER A 215 9.01 -5.90 -7.93
CA SER A 215 8.01 -6.66 -8.67
C SER A 215 8.47 -7.04 -10.08
N HIS A 216 9.30 -6.22 -10.73
CA HIS A 216 9.87 -6.48 -12.05
C HIS A 216 11.11 -7.38 -12.02
N ALA A 217 11.94 -7.27 -10.98
CA ALA A 217 13.18 -8.03 -10.84
C ALA A 217 12.97 -9.52 -10.51
N LEU A 218 11.78 -9.92 -10.04
CA LEU A 218 11.50 -11.30 -9.61
C LEU A 218 11.80 -12.34 -10.70
N LEU A 219 11.27 -12.17 -11.91
CA LEU A 219 11.46 -13.15 -12.98
C LEU A 219 12.88 -13.14 -13.57
N PRO A 220 13.54 -11.98 -13.81
CA PRO A 220 14.97 -11.93 -14.10
C PRO A 220 15.84 -12.67 -13.08
N LEU A 221 15.56 -12.53 -11.77
CA LEU A 221 16.27 -13.28 -10.73
C LEU A 221 16.09 -14.79 -10.88
N LEU A 222 14.87 -15.26 -11.18
CA LEU A 222 14.62 -16.68 -11.41
C LEU A 222 15.37 -17.19 -12.65
N ARG A 223 15.32 -16.48 -13.77
CA ARG A 223 15.96 -16.89 -15.04
C ARG A 223 17.49 -16.92 -14.94
N THR A 224 18.07 -16.10 -14.08
CA THR A 224 19.52 -16.06 -13.81
C THR A 224 19.97 -16.95 -12.65
N GLY A 225 19.07 -17.76 -12.07
CA GLY A 225 19.40 -18.75 -11.03
C GLY A 225 19.42 -18.22 -9.59
N HIS A 226 18.95 -16.99 -9.34
CA HIS A 226 18.95 -16.32 -8.04
C HIS A 226 17.63 -16.51 -7.27
N ALA A 227 17.13 -17.74 -7.20
CA ALA A 227 15.81 -18.05 -6.61
C ALA A 227 15.66 -17.63 -5.14
N GLY A 228 16.72 -17.79 -4.32
CA GLY A 228 16.71 -17.35 -2.93
C GLY A 228 16.50 -15.84 -2.79
N ARG A 229 17.18 -15.05 -3.63
CA ARG A 229 17.00 -13.59 -3.64
C ARG A 229 15.62 -13.19 -4.17
N ALA A 230 15.11 -13.88 -5.19
CA ALA A 230 13.76 -13.66 -5.70
C ALA A 230 12.70 -13.89 -4.61
N ARG A 231 12.86 -14.95 -3.80
CA ARG A 231 12.00 -15.22 -2.64
C ARG A 231 12.03 -14.10 -1.61
N GLU A 232 13.22 -13.68 -1.17
CA GLU A 232 13.37 -12.60 -0.18
C GLU A 232 12.66 -11.32 -0.65
N LEU A 233 12.91 -10.93 -1.90
CA LEU A 233 12.33 -9.73 -2.49
C LEU A 233 10.82 -9.89 -2.70
N HIS A 234 10.33 -11.06 -3.10
CA HIS A 234 8.89 -11.32 -3.20
C HIS A 234 8.20 -11.08 -1.85
N LEU A 235 8.73 -11.64 -0.76
CA LEU A 235 8.15 -11.53 0.57
C LEU A 235 8.16 -10.10 1.11
N ALA A 236 9.24 -9.35 0.89
CA ALA A 236 9.35 -7.96 1.32
C ALA A 236 8.52 -7.02 0.43
N GLY A 237 8.69 -7.11 -0.89
CA GLY A 237 8.04 -6.24 -1.88
C GLY A 237 6.52 -6.36 -1.89
N TYR A 238 5.99 -7.58 -1.75
CA TYR A 238 4.54 -7.79 -1.73
C TYR A 238 3.86 -7.01 -0.59
N ARG A 239 4.48 -6.94 0.60
CA ARG A 239 3.93 -6.21 1.74
C ARG A 239 3.81 -4.72 1.47
N ALA A 240 4.70 -4.16 0.64
CA ALA A 240 4.70 -2.75 0.31
C ALA A 240 3.61 -2.35 -0.71
N CYS A 241 3.09 -3.29 -1.50
CA CYS A 241 2.07 -3.02 -2.53
C CYS A 241 0.69 -3.62 -2.23
N ARG A 242 0.56 -4.54 -1.26
CA ARG A 242 -0.73 -5.21 -0.98
C ARG A 242 -1.83 -4.21 -0.64
N ARG A 243 -3.03 -4.47 -1.17
CA ARG A 243 -4.28 -3.71 -0.98
C ARG A 243 -4.22 -2.25 -1.43
N ASN A 244 -3.16 -1.84 -2.13
CA ASN A 244 -3.00 -0.48 -2.62
C ASN A 244 -3.45 -0.36 -4.09
N PRO A 245 -4.54 0.37 -4.39
CA PRO A 245 -5.02 0.56 -5.76
C PRO A 245 -4.03 1.23 -6.72
N SER A 246 -3.09 2.05 -6.23
CA SER A 246 -2.05 2.63 -7.09
C SER A 246 -0.91 1.67 -7.41
N MET A 247 -0.84 0.52 -6.73
CA MET A 247 0.20 -0.50 -6.94
C MET A 247 -0.38 -1.84 -7.42
N ALA A 248 -1.54 -1.79 -8.10
CA ALA A 248 -2.25 -2.98 -8.54
C ALA A 248 -1.45 -3.80 -9.57
N GLY A 249 -0.65 -3.14 -10.42
CA GLY A 249 0.23 -3.81 -11.38
C GLY A 249 1.32 -4.65 -10.70
N GLU A 250 1.90 -4.13 -9.61
CA GLU A 250 2.90 -4.79 -8.77
C GLU A 250 2.30 -6.03 -8.12
N VAL A 251 1.10 -5.89 -7.51
CA VAL A 251 0.35 -7.03 -6.96
C VAL A 251 0.14 -8.10 -8.04
N GLY A 252 -0.29 -7.70 -9.24
CA GLY A 252 -0.44 -8.61 -10.38
C GLY A 252 0.86 -9.37 -10.71
N ARG A 253 2.02 -8.71 -10.67
CA ARG A 253 3.32 -9.36 -10.88
C ARG A 253 3.72 -10.32 -9.76
N HIS A 254 3.33 -10.04 -8.51
CA HIS A 254 3.51 -11.00 -7.40
C HIS A 254 2.62 -12.24 -7.56
N LEU A 255 1.37 -12.09 -8.04
CA LEU A 255 0.50 -13.22 -8.37
C LEU A 255 1.05 -14.07 -9.51
N GLU A 256 1.55 -13.42 -10.57
CA GLU A 256 2.26 -14.07 -11.67
C GLU A 256 3.49 -14.83 -11.18
N PHE A 257 4.29 -14.24 -10.29
CA PHE A 257 5.43 -14.93 -9.67
C PHE A 257 5.01 -16.20 -8.94
N CYS A 258 3.92 -16.17 -8.16
CA CYS A 258 3.40 -17.36 -7.49
C CYS A 258 3.00 -18.46 -8.49
N ALA A 259 2.34 -18.09 -9.58
CA ALA A 259 1.94 -19.01 -10.64
C ALA A 259 3.13 -19.68 -11.36
N LEU A 260 4.25 -18.96 -11.50
CA LEU A 260 5.43 -19.43 -12.23
C LEU A 260 6.46 -20.14 -11.34
N THR A 261 6.18 -20.32 -10.04
CA THR A 261 7.11 -20.91 -9.07
C THR A 261 6.52 -22.06 -8.25
N GLY A 262 5.39 -22.63 -8.69
CA GLY A 262 4.71 -23.72 -7.97
C GLY A 262 4.07 -23.28 -6.65
N ASN A 263 3.67 -22.00 -6.56
CA ASN A 263 3.07 -21.39 -5.38
C ASN A 263 1.61 -20.98 -5.64
N GLU A 264 0.87 -21.78 -6.40
CA GLU A 264 -0.48 -21.46 -6.85
C GLU A 264 -1.46 -21.24 -5.68
N ALA A 265 -1.44 -22.10 -4.66
CA ALA A 265 -2.27 -21.96 -3.48
C ALA A 265 -2.00 -20.63 -2.75
N ARG A 266 -0.72 -20.28 -2.57
CA ARG A 266 -0.32 -18.99 -2.00
C ARG A 266 -0.79 -17.83 -2.89
N GLY A 267 -0.68 -17.95 -4.20
CA GLY A 267 -1.20 -16.98 -5.15
C GLY A 267 -2.70 -16.71 -4.96
N LEU A 268 -3.51 -17.75 -4.74
CA LEU A 268 -4.94 -17.60 -4.50
C LEU A 268 -5.25 -16.90 -3.16
N GLU A 269 -4.43 -17.12 -2.13
CA GLU A 269 -4.52 -16.37 -0.87
C GLU A 269 -4.21 -14.89 -1.07
N LEU A 270 -3.14 -14.58 -1.82
CA LEU A 270 -2.79 -13.19 -2.14
C LEU A 270 -3.91 -12.54 -2.98
N LEU A 271 -4.51 -13.27 -3.92
CA LEU A 271 -5.65 -12.77 -4.69
C LEU A 271 -6.84 -12.44 -3.77
N ALA A 272 -7.15 -13.32 -2.81
CA ALA A 272 -8.21 -13.08 -1.84
C ALA A 272 -7.93 -11.86 -0.95
N GLU A 273 -6.68 -11.67 -0.53
CA GLU A 273 -6.25 -10.50 0.24
C GLU A 273 -6.42 -9.18 -0.53
N ASN A 274 -6.30 -9.23 -1.87
CA ASN A 274 -6.35 -8.07 -2.75
C ASN A 274 -7.66 -7.94 -3.54
N ARG A 275 -8.74 -8.60 -3.09
CA ARG A 275 -10.03 -8.59 -3.79
C ARG A 275 -10.61 -7.19 -4.01
N ASN A 276 -10.25 -6.20 -3.18
CA ASN A 276 -10.70 -4.81 -3.33
C ASN A 276 -10.20 -4.16 -4.63
N LEU A 277 -9.03 -4.60 -5.14
CA LEU A 277 -8.43 -4.04 -6.36
C LEU A 277 -9.26 -4.30 -7.62
N PHE A 278 -10.19 -5.26 -7.60
CA PHE A 278 -11.11 -5.47 -8.71
C PHE A 278 -12.06 -4.28 -8.94
N ASP A 279 -12.43 -3.59 -7.87
CA ASP A 279 -13.43 -2.51 -7.88
C ASP A 279 -12.82 -1.12 -7.61
N GLU A 280 -11.64 -1.04 -6.98
CA GLU A 280 -11.02 0.22 -6.53
C GLU A 280 -9.94 0.78 -7.48
N VAL A 281 -9.57 0.07 -8.55
CA VAL A 281 -8.56 0.53 -9.52
C VAL A 281 -9.23 1.29 -10.66
N ASP A 282 -9.17 2.63 -10.63
CA ASP A 282 -9.79 3.47 -11.67
C ASP A 282 -8.91 3.62 -12.93
N SER A 283 -7.60 3.37 -12.81
CA SER A 283 -6.63 3.40 -13.90
C SER A 283 -6.78 2.19 -14.84
N PRO A 284 -7.17 2.38 -16.12
CA PRO A 284 -7.32 1.29 -17.08
C PRO A 284 -6.02 0.53 -17.38
N LEU A 285 -4.87 1.21 -17.35
CA LEU A 285 -3.57 0.58 -17.59
C LEU A 285 -3.15 -0.31 -16.40
N ASP A 286 -3.31 0.19 -15.18
CA ASP A 286 -2.97 -0.58 -13.98
C ASP A 286 -3.94 -1.75 -13.78
N GLN A 287 -5.22 -1.54 -14.12
CA GLN A 287 -6.20 -2.62 -14.15
C GLN A 287 -5.83 -3.69 -15.18
N LEU A 288 -5.36 -3.32 -16.38
CA LEU A 288 -4.88 -4.28 -17.37
C LEU A 288 -3.69 -5.10 -16.84
N ASP A 289 -2.73 -4.44 -16.19
CA ASP A 289 -1.54 -5.10 -15.64
C ASP A 289 -1.87 -6.04 -14.48
N PHE A 290 -2.77 -5.63 -13.58
CA PHE A 290 -3.30 -6.45 -12.49
C PHE A 290 -4.04 -7.68 -13.04
N LEU A 291 -5.03 -7.47 -13.91
CA LEU A 291 -5.83 -8.55 -14.49
C LEU A 291 -4.99 -9.54 -15.28
N THR A 292 -3.92 -9.08 -15.95
CA THR A 292 -2.98 -9.98 -16.62
C THR A 292 -2.30 -10.93 -15.64
N GLY A 293 -1.82 -10.42 -14.50
CA GLY A 293 -1.19 -11.24 -13.47
C GLY A 293 -2.16 -12.22 -12.80
N VAL A 294 -3.39 -11.78 -12.54
CA VAL A 294 -4.49 -12.62 -12.06
C VAL A 294 -4.77 -13.75 -13.05
N GLU A 295 -4.87 -13.46 -14.36
CA GLU A 295 -5.13 -14.49 -15.36
C GLU A 295 -3.99 -15.50 -15.49
N VAL A 296 -2.72 -15.09 -15.37
CA VAL A 296 -1.60 -16.05 -15.34
C VAL A 296 -1.79 -17.06 -14.22
N LEU A 297 -2.14 -16.59 -13.01
CA LEU A 297 -2.42 -17.46 -11.87
C LEU A 297 -3.62 -18.38 -12.10
N LEU A 298 -4.75 -17.83 -12.55
CA LEU A 298 -5.97 -18.62 -12.73
C LEU A 298 -5.82 -19.66 -13.85
N ARG A 299 -5.17 -19.31 -14.98
CA ARG A 299 -4.86 -20.25 -16.06
C ARG A 299 -3.95 -21.37 -15.59
N ARG A 300 -2.99 -21.07 -14.70
CA ARG A 300 -2.11 -22.07 -14.12
C ARG A 300 -2.92 -23.05 -13.25
N VAL A 301 -3.75 -22.54 -12.34
CA VAL A 301 -4.60 -23.36 -11.46
C VAL A 301 -5.59 -24.21 -12.26
N GLU A 302 -6.23 -23.62 -13.27
CA GLU A 302 -7.13 -24.33 -14.19
C GLU A 302 -6.39 -25.42 -14.98
N GLY A 303 -5.19 -25.12 -15.49
CA GLY A 303 -4.34 -26.08 -16.20
C GLY A 303 -3.85 -27.25 -15.33
N LEU A 304 -3.84 -27.08 -14.01
CA LEU A 304 -3.59 -28.15 -13.03
C LEU A 304 -4.86 -28.97 -12.69
N GLY A 305 -6.01 -28.65 -13.28
CA GLY A 305 -7.28 -29.38 -13.11
C GLY A 305 -8.20 -28.81 -12.03
N HIS A 306 -7.87 -27.67 -11.41
CA HIS A 306 -8.63 -27.07 -10.32
C HIS A 306 -9.60 -25.96 -10.78
N GLY A 307 -10.16 -26.07 -11.99
CA GLY A 307 -11.05 -25.05 -12.56
C GLY A 307 -12.31 -24.78 -11.72
N GLU A 308 -12.83 -25.78 -11.01
CA GLU A 308 -14.02 -25.65 -10.17
C GLU A 308 -13.72 -25.15 -8.74
N LEU A 309 -12.45 -24.92 -8.40
CA LEU A 309 -12.07 -24.47 -7.06
C LEU A 309 -12.68 -23.08 -6.77
N PRO A 310 -13.33 -22.89 -5.60
CA PRO A 310 -13.83 -21.57 -5.21
C PRO A 310 -12.68 -20.57 -5.06
N VAL A 311 -12.88 -19.34 -5.54
CA VAL A 311 -11.87 -18.28 -5.47
C VAL A 311 -12.53 -16.93 -5.16
N ALA A 312 -11.78 -16.04 -4.52
CA ALA A 312 -12.19 -14.65 -4.38
C ALA A 312 -12.08 -13.92 -5.72
N GLY A 313 -13.15 -13.23 -6.13
CA GLY A 313 -13.21 -12.41 -7.34
C GLY A 313 -14.00 -11.13 -7.08
N TYR A 314 -14.58 -10.57 -8.13
CA TYR A 314 -15.49 -9.42 -8.02
C TYR A 314 -16.60 -9.64 -7.00
N ALA A 315 -16.98 -8.60 -6.28
CA ALA A 315 -18.06 -8.66 -5.30
C ALA A 315 -19.42 -9.02 -5.95
N GLY A 316 -20.35 -9.54 -5.15
CA GLY A 316 -21.74 -9.77 -5.56
C GLY A 316 -22.04 -11.16 -6.14
N ARG A 317 -21.05 -12.04 -6.31
CA ARG A 317 -21.28 -13.47 -6.60
C ARG A 317 -20.13 -14.36 -6.13
N ALA A 318 -20.40 -15.66 -6.02
CA ALA A 318 -19.36 -16.67 -5.87
C ALA A 318 -18.67 -16.94 -7.21
N TRP A 319 -17.37 -17.24 -7.15
CA TRP A 319 -16.54 -17.51 -8.32
C TRP A 319 -15.85 -18.87 -8.20
N THR A 320 -15.75 -19.58 -9.32
CA THR A 320 -14.78 -20.66 -9.51
C THR A 320 -13.55 -20.11 -10.23
N VAL A 321 -12.42 -20.80 -10.16
CA VAL A 321 -11.20 -20.44 -10.90
C VAL A 321 -11.49 -20.27 -12.39
N ALA A 322 -12.16 -21.22 -13.03
CA ALA A 322 -12.51 -21.17 -14.45
C ALA A 322 -13.46 -20.00 -14.76
N GLY A 323 -14.47 -19.77 -13.90
CA GLY A 323 -15.40 -18.66 -14.04
C GLY A 323 -14.71 -17.30 -13.96
N LEU A 324 -13.83 -17.11 -12.97
CA LEU A 324 -13.08 -15.87 -12.81
C LEU A 324 -12.04 -15.69 -13.92
N CYS A 325 -11.38 -16.77 -14.35
CA CYS A 325 -10.45 -16.78 -15.48
C CYS A 325 -11.13 -16.23 -16.75
N ALA A 326 -12.34 -16.70 -17.06
CA ALA A 326 -13.10 -16.24 -18.22
C ALA A 326 -13.50 -14.75 -18.12
N GLU A 327 -13.93 -14.28 -16.95
CA GLU A 327 -14.27 -12.85 -16.73
C GLU A 327 -13.04 -11.95 -16.87
N VAL A 328 -11.96 -12.29 -16.17
CA VAL A 328 -10.70 -11.53 -16.17
C VAL A 328 -10.11 -11.49 -17.58
N ARG A 329 -10.17 -12.61 -18.33
CA ARG A 329 -9.78 -12.67 -19.74
C ARG A 329 -10.58 -11.67 -20.58
N GLY A 330 -11.90 -11.70 -20.50
CA GLY A 330 -12.75 -10.82 -21.30
C GLY A 330 -12.50 -9.33 -21.03
N ARG A 331 -12.32 -8.97 -19.75
CA ARG A 331 -11.99 -7.58 -19.34
C ARG A 331 -10.58 -7.17 -19.77
N GLY A 332 -9.59 -8.04 -19.55
CA GLY A 332 -8.20 -7.81 -19.94
C GLY A 332 -8.04 -7.66 -21.45
N ASP A 333 -8.65 -8.53 -22.24
CA ASP A 333 -8.68 -8.45 -23.71
C ASP A 333 -9.35 -7.15 -24.17
N GLY A 334 -10.48 -6.77 -23.56
CA GLY A 334 -11.18 -5.52 -23.85
C GLY A 334 -10.34 -4.27 -23.57
N LEU A 335 -9.61 -4.24 -22.45
CA LEU A 335 -8.70 -3.15 -22.10
C LEU A 335 -7.50 -3.07 -23.07
N ALA A 336 -6.84 -4.20 -23.34
CA ALA A 336 -5.72 -4.26 -24.28
C ALA A 336 -6.14 -3.78 -25.68
N ALA A 337 -7.30 -4.24 -26.17
CA ALA A 337 -7.83 -3.84 -27.48
C ALA A 337 -8.14 -2.34 -27.57
N ARG A 338 -8.62 -1.71 -26.49
CA ARG A 338 -8.85 -0.25 -26.44
C ARG A 338 -7.55 0.53 -26.59
N PHE A 339 -6.50 0.14 -25.87
CA PHE A 339 -5.19 0.78 -26.02
C PHE A 339 -4.58 0.53 -27.39
N ASP A 340 -4.66 -0.69 -27.91
CA ASP A 340 -4.16 -1.03 -29.24
C ASP A 340 -4.86 -0.22 -30.34
N THR A 341 -6.18 -0.06 -30.22
CA THR A 341 -6.96 0.83 -31.10
C THR A 341 -6.49 2.28 -31.00
N ARG A 342 -6.28 2.80 -29.79
CA ARG A 342 -5.73 4.15 -29.55
C ARG A 342 -4.33 4.32 -30.14
N ASN A 343 -3.51 3.26 -30.08
CA ASN A 343 -2.12 3.25 -30.53
C ASN A 343 -1.98 3.09 -32.04
N GLY A 344 -2.92 2.41 -32.68
CA GLY A 344 -2.75 1.91 -34.03
C GLY A 344 -1.73 0.76 -34.13
N THR A 345 -1.48 0.05 -33.02
CA THR A 345 -0.54 -1.09 -32.93
C THR A 345 -1.16 -2.22 -32.12
N SER A 346 -0.55 -3.41 -32.12
CA SER A 346 -0.97 -4.56 -31.28
C SER A 346 -0.10 -4.74 -30.02
N ALA A 347 0.56 -3.67 -29.57
CA ALA A 347 1.63 -3.75 -28.59
C ALA A 347 1.14 -4.19 -27.20
N GLN A 348 -0.03 -3.73 -26.76
CA GLN A 348 -0.58 -4.11 -25.45
C GLN A 348 -1.08 -5.55 -25.46
N SER A 349 -1.84 -5.95 -26.49
CA SER A 349 -2.28 -7.34 -26.62
C SER A 349 -1.08 -8.29 -26.75
N GLY A 350 -0.03 -7.88 -27.48
CA GLY A 350 1.21 -8.64 -27.62
C GLY A 350 1.95 -8.81 -26.28
N ARG A 351 2.13 -7.73 -25.51
CA ARG A 351 2.72 -7.80 -24.17
C ARG A 351 1.94 -8.71 -23.23
N ARG A 352 0.62 -8.59 -23.24
CA ARG A 352 -0.24 -9.43 -22.42
C ARG A 352 -0.13 -10.90 -22.82
N THR A 353 -0.20 -11.19 -24.12
CA THR A 353 -0.03 -12.56 -24.65
C THR A 353 1.32 -13.15 -24.23
N ALA A 354 2.40 -12.37 -24.35
CA ALA A 354 3.74 -12.79 -23.94
C ALA A 354 3.86 -13.11 -22.43
N ARG A 355 3.06 -12.46 -21.56
CA ARG A 355 2.98 -12.82 -20.13
C ARG A 355 2.15 -14.09 -19.92
N LEU A 356 1.02 -14.21 -20.61
CA LEU A 356 0.12 -15.36 -20.49
C LEU A 356 0.69 -16.68 -21.03
N ASP A 357 1.61 -16.60 -21.99
CA ASP A 357 2.26 -17.77 -22.60
C ASP A 357 3.51 -18.24 -21.84
N ARG A 358 3.85 -17.61 -20.70
CA ARG A 358 4.99 -18.02 -19.88
C ARG A 358 4.73 -19.39 -19.26
N ALA A 359 5.66 -20.31 -19.50
CA ALA A 359 5.72 -21.57 -18.78
C ALA A 359 6.24 -21.35 -17.35
N PRO A 360 5.86 -22.19 -16.37
CA PRO A 360 6.46 -22.18 -15.04
C PRO A 360 7.98 -22.25 -15.12
N LEU A 361 8.66 -21.43 -14.29
CA LEU A 361 10.12 -21.36 -14.24
C LEU A 361 10.71 -22.33 -13.20
N LEU A 362 9.92 -22.67 -12.17
CA LEU A 362 10.27 -23.63 -11.13
C LEU A 362 9.05 -24.51 -10.83
N ASP A 363 9.31 -25.78 -10.49
CA ASP A 363 8.27 -26.70 -10.03
C ASP A 363 7.78 -26.37 -8.62
N ALA A 364 8.68 -25.90 -7.76
CA ALA A 364 8.38 -25.45 -6.40
C ALA A 364 9.46 -24.47 -5.90
N LEU A 365 9.02 -23.46 -5.15
CA LEU A 365 9.88 -22.54 -4.39
C LEU A 365 9.28 -22.36 -3.00
N GLU A 366 10.05 -22.65 -1.95
CA GLU A 366 9.55 -22.60 -0.57
C GLU A 366 9.30 -21.16 -0.12
N LEU A 367 8.06 -20.66 -0.17
CA LEU A 367 7.73 -19.30 0.32
C LEU A 367 7.43 -19.25 1.83
N ALA A 368 6.94 -20.33 2.41
CA ALA A 368 6.53 -20.42 3.82
C ALA A 368 7.00 -21.73 4.47
N LEU A 369 7.08 -21.75 5.80
CA LEU A 369 7.45 -22.94 6.60
C LEU A 369 6.42 -24.08 6.49
N ARG A 370 5.17 -23.75 6.11
CA ARG A 370 4.13 -24.72 5.74
C ARG A 370 3.65 -24.44 4.33
N THR A 371 3.94 -25.37 3.43
CA THR A 371 3.45 -25.36 2.06
C THR A 371 2.01 -25.83 2.03
N ARG A 372 1.07 -24.95 1.66
CA ARG A 372 -0.31 -25.34 1.32
C ARG A 372 -0.38 -25.78 -0.13
N VAL A 373 -1.10 -26.86 -0.42
CA VAL A 373 -1.34 -27.33 -1.79
C VAL A 373 -2.78 -27.03 -2.21
N LEU A 374 -3.05 -27.03 -3.52
CA LEU A 374 -4.39 -26.73 -4.05
C LEU A 374 -5.47 -27.70 -3.54
N ASP A 375 -5.10 -28.97 -3.28
CA ASP A 375 -6.00 -29.97 -2.70
C ASP A 375 -6.49 -29.59 -1.29
N ASP A 376 -5.67 -28.86 -0.51
CA ASP A 376 -6.07 -28.37 0.82
C ASP A 376 -7.18 -27.30 0.72
N LEU A 377 -7.34 -26.68 -0.44
CA LEU A 377 -8.34 -25.65 -0.70
C LEU A 377 -9.65 -26.23 -1.25
N ALA A 378 -9.66 -27.49 -1.67
CA ALA A 378 -10.84 -28.15 -2.22
C ALA A 378 -11.84 -28.53 -1.09
N PRO A 379 -13.14 -28.19 -1.21
CA PRO A 379 -14.14 -28.67 -0.26
C PRO A 379 -14.32 -30.19 -0.42
N GLY A 380 -14.05 -30.96 0.65
CA GLY A 380 -14.03 -32.42 0.62
C GLY A 380 -15.35 -33.10 0.20
N ASP A 381 -15.21 -34.21 -0.54
CA ASP A 381 -16.30 -35.02 -1.10
C ASP A 381 -17.07 -35.84 -0.04
N ALA A 382 -18.25 -35.37 0.37
CA ALA A 382 -19.29 -36.23 0.97
C ALA A 382 -20.69 -35.89 0.39
N PRO A 383 -21.46 -36.87 -0.10
CA PRO A 383 -22.81 -36.63 -0.63
C PRO A 383 -23.89 -36.91 0.41
N GLY A 384 -24.65 -35.88 0.83
CA GLY A 384 -25.83 -36.05 1.69
C GLY A 384 -26.57 -34.76 2.04
N ASP A 385 -25.90 -33.80 2.68
CA ASP A 385 -26.58 -32.63 3.30
C ASP A 385 -26.66 -31.38 2.41
N ARG A 386 -26.54 -31.57 1.09
CA ARG A 386 -26.14 -30.53 0.14
C ARG A 386 -27.19 -29.45 -0.19
N ARG A 387 -28.40 -29.48 0.37
CA ARG A 387 -29.38 -28.39 0.21
C ARG A 387 -29.52 -27.50 1.44
N GLU A 388 -29.27 -28.03 2.64
CA GLU A 388 -29.22 -27.23 3.87
C GLU A 388 -27.85 -26.59 4.09
N ALA A 389 -26.76 -27.28 3.71
CA ALA A 389 -25.41 -26.75 3.88
C ALA A 389 -25.04 -25.58 2.94
N VAL A 390 -25.63 -25.52 1.74
CA VAL A 390 -25.41 -24.38 0.81
C VAL A 390 -26.19 -23.14 1.29
N ALA A 391 -27.38 -23.32 1.86
CA ALA A 391 -28.10 -22.23 2.53
C ALA A 391 -27.37 -21.78 3.80
N ALA A 392 -26.79 -22.71 4.58
CA ALA A 392 -25.99 -22.40 5.76
C ALA A 392 -24.63 -21.75 5.42
N SER A 393 -23.99 -22.12 4.31
CA SER A 393 -22.72 -21.56 3.83
C SER A 393 -22.88 -20.15 3.24
N VAL A 394 -23.98 -19.89 2.52
CA VAL A 394 -24.31 -18.54 2.04
C VAL A 394 -24.67 -17.61 3.20
N SER A 395 -25.24 -18.14 4.30
CA SER A 395 -25.39 -17.43 5.57
C SER A 395 -24.05 -17.16 6.26
N ARG A 396 -23.12 -18.12 6.24
CA ARG A 396 -21.80 -18.01 6.90
C ARG A 396 -20.83 -17.05 6.20
N ALA A 397 -20.90 -16.91 4.88
CA ALA A 397 -20.15 -15.88 4.14
C ALA A 397 -20.73 -14.46 4.33
N ALA A 398 -21.98 -14.35 4.80
CA ALA A 398 -22.58 -13.09 5.23
C ALA A 398 -22.28 -12.75 6.71
N SER A 399 -21.62 -13.64 7.46
CA SER A 399 -21.29 -13.48 8.88
C SER A 399 -19.83 -13.89 9.14
N ALA A 400 -18.88 -12.99 8.82
CA ALA A 400 -17.49 -13.12 9.28
C ALA A 400 -17.32 -12.81 10.78
N VAL A 401 -18.38 -12.32 11.40
CA VAL A 401 -18.44 -11.93 12.81
C VAL A 401 -19.46 -12.85 13.49
N PRO A 402 -19.06 -13.66 14.49
CA PRO A 402 -20.01 -14.49 15.24
C PRO A 402 -21.18 -13.67 15.78
N GLU A 403 -22.40 -14.18 15.62
CA GLU A 403 -23.61 -13.52 16.13
C GLU A 403 -23.77 -13.68 17.64
N GLU A 404 -23.34 -14.83 18.17
CA GLU A 404 -23.39 -15.15 19.59
C GLU A 404 -22.28 -14.43 20.37
N LEU A 405 -22.66 -13.69 21.40
CA LEU A 405 -21.76 -12.83 22.18
C LEU A 405 -20.56 -13.58 22.82
N PRO A 406 -20.73 -14.77 23.45
CA PRO A 406 -19.59 -15.50 24.02
C PRO A 406 -18.55 -15.91 22.96
N GLU A 407 -19.04 -16.37 21.80
CA GLU A 407 -18.18 -16.79 20.70
C GLU A 407 -17.50 -15.59 20.03
N LEU A 408 -18.19 -14.46 19.94
CA LEU A 408 -17.64 -13.21 19.43
C LEU A 408 -16.47 -12.72 20.29
N ILE A 409 -16.60 -12.75 21.63
CA ILE A 409 -15.53 -12.33 22.56
C ILE A 409 -14.32 -13.25 22.44
N ARG A 410 -14.54 -14.57 22.48
CA ARG A 410 -13.45 -15.56 22.32
C ARG A 410 -12.74 -15.39 20.98
N ARG A 411 -13.51 -15.25 19.90
CA ARG A 411 -12.96 -15.11 18.55
C ARG A 411 -12.18 -13.80 18.38
N ALA A 412 -12.65 -12.71 18.98
CA ALA A 412 -11.95 -11.43 18.94
C ALA A 412 -10.55 -11.54 19.58
N ARG A 413 -10.45 -12.18 20.76
CA ARG A 413 -9.18 -12.40 21.45
C ARG A 413 -8.25 -13.34 20.70
N GLU A 414 -8.75 -14.48 20.22
CA GLU A 414 -7.95 -15.41 19.40
C GLU A 414 -7.36 -14.73 18.16
N LEU A 415 -8.19 -13.93 17.48
CA LEU A 415 -7.73 -13.16 16.31
C LEU A 415 -6.71 -12.08 16.70
N ASP A 416 -6.83 -11.45 17.87
CA ASP A 416 -5.86 -10.46 18.35
C ASP A 416 -4.51 -11.10 18.72
N GLU A 417 -4.54 -12.27 19.37
CA GLU A 417 -3.36 -13.09 19.66
C GLU A 417 -2.63 -13.50 18.36
N GLU A 418 -3.39 -13.86 17.32
CA GLU A 418 -2.86 -14.20 15.99
C GLU A 418 -2.42 -12.97 15.17
N GLY A 419 -2.78 -11.75 15.58
CA GLY A 419 -2.59 -10.53 14.80
C GLY A 419 -3.40 -10.52 13.49
N HIS A 420 -4.55 -11.18 13.48
CA HIS A 420 -5.38 -11.37 12.29
C HIS A 420 -6.28 -10.14 12.03
N PRO A 421 -6.37 -9.63 10.79
CA PRO A 421 -7.09 -8.38 10.48
C PRO A 421 -8.60 -8.41 10.80
N ASP A 422 -9.21 -9.59 10.81
CA ASP A 422 -10.63 -9.77 11.17
C ASP A 422 -10.95 -9.47 12.64
N ALA A 423 -9.94 -9.37 13.52
CA ALA A 423 -10.11 -8.92 14.89
C ALA A 423 -10.85 -7.57 14.94
N ARG A 424 -10.52 -6.66 14.01
CA ARG A 424 -11.11 -5.31 13.91
C ARG A 424 -12.62 -5.35 13.72
N ALA A 425 -13.14 -6.28 12.91
CA ALA A 425 -14.58 -6.43 12.70
C ALA A 425 -15.27 -6.96 13.96
N CYS A 426 -14.62 -7.86 14.69
CA CYS A 426 -15.12 -8.40 15.94
C CYS A 426 -15.16 -7.34 17.05
N TRP A 427 -14.08 -6.58 17.25
CA TRP A 427 -14.02 -5.48 18.22
C TRP A 427 -15.00 -4.35 17.90
N ALA A 428 -15.17 -3.99 16.62
CA ALA A 428 -16.18 -3.03 16.20
C ALA A 428 -17.60 -3.48 16.57
N ARG A 429 -17.91 -4.77 16.38
CA ARG A 429 -19.21 -5.34 16.75
C ARG A 429 -19.40 -5.37 18.28
N LEU A 430 -18.39 -5.79 19.03
CA LEU A 430 -18.43 -5.83 20.50
C LEU A 430 -18.67 -4.46 21.10
N ARG A 431 -18.01 -3.42 20.58
CA ARG A 431 -18.23 -2.02 21.01
C ARG A 431 -19.69 -1.58 20.86
N VAL A 432 -20.33 -1.95 19.74
CA VAL A 432 -21.76 -1.66 19.52
C VAL A 432 -22.65 -2.43 20.49
N LEU A 433 -22.35 -3.70 20.75
CA LEU A 433 -23.14 -4.55 21.64
C LEU A 433 -23.01 -4.11 23.10
N VAL A 434 -21.80 -3.82 23.58
CA VAL A 434 -21.53 -3.37 24.95
C VAL A 434 -22.14 -2.00 25.24
N ALA A 435 -22.24 -1.12 24.24
CA ALA A 435 -22.89 0.18 24.37
C ALA A 435 -24.44 0.11 24.43
N ALA A 436 -25.04 -1.05 24.16
CA ALA A 436 -26.49 -1.23 24.19
C ALA A 436 -27.03 -1.22 25.63
N ARG A 437 -28.19 -0.59 25.87
CA ARG A 437 -28.79 -0.45 27.21
C ARG A 437 -29.20 -1.77 27.85
N ASP A 438 -29.44 -2.77 27.04
CA ASP A 438 -29.85 -4.13 27.40
C ASP A 438 -28.68 -5.13 27.40
N TYR A 439 -27.44 -4.64 27.32
CA TYR A 439 -26.26 -5.49 27.36
C TYR A 439 -26.19 -6.27 28.69
N SER A 440 -26.03 -7.59 28.57
CA SER A 440 -25.77 -8.50 29.68
C SER A 440 -24.54 -9.32 29.35
N HIS A 441 -23.51 -9.22 30.21
CA HIS A 441 -22.27 -9.94 29.99
C HIS A 441 -22.48 -11.45 30.26
N PRO A 442 -22.00 -12.35 29.38
CA PRO A 442 -22.20 -13.79 29.57
C PRO A 442 -21.54 -14.31 30.85
N GLU A 443 -22.26 -15.18 31.58
CA GLU A 443 -21.69 -15.95 32.70
C GLU A 443 -20.94 -17.19 32.16
N ASP A 444 -19.94 -16.96 31.31
CA ASP A 444 -19.08 -18.01 30.75
C ASP A 444 -17.64 -17.81 31.28
N PRO A 445 -17.08 -18.76 32.05
CA PRO A 445 -15.70 -18.69 32.52
C PRO A 445 -14.66 -18.50 31.39
N ALA A 446 -14.94 -18.98 30.17
CA ALA A 446 -14.05 -18.81 29.02
C ALA A 446 -14.06 -17.38 28.45
N VAL A 447 -15.12 -16.62 28.70
CA VAL A 447 -15.27 -15.20 28.32
C VAL A 447 -14.62 -14.27 29.36
N GLY A 448 -14.46 -14.73 30.60
CA GLY A 448 -13.86 -13.97 31.69
C GLY A 448 -14.80 -12.88 32.25
N PRO A 449 -14.33 -12.06 33.20
CA PRO A 449 -15.16 -11.02 33.80
C PRO A 449 -15.40 -9.85 32.82
N TYR A 450 -16.51 -9.12 33.02
CA TYR A 450 -16.84 -7.94 32.22
C TYR A 450 -15.72 -6.89 32.19
N GLY A 451 -15.02 -6.72 33.32
CA GLY A 451 -13.87 -5.82 33.42
C GLY A 451 -12.76 -6.13 32.39
N ARG A 452 -12.53 -7.42 32.09
CA ARG A 452 -11.56 -7.82 31.05
C ARG A 452 -12.02 -7.40 29.66
N LEU A 453 -13.30 -7.55 29.34
CA LEU A 453 -13.84 -7.10 28.05
C LEU A 453 -13.78 -5.57 27.92
N CYS A 454 -14.02 -4.83 29.00
CA CYS A 454 -13.82 -3.39 29.01
C CYS A 454 -12.36 -3.02 28.74
N ALA A 455 -11.41 -3.72 29.36
CA ALA A 455 -9.98 -3.55 29.10
C ALA A 455 -9.63 -3.83 27.63
N ASP A 456 -10.17 -4.92 27.05
CA ASP A 456 -9.98 -5.26 25.63
C ASP A 456 -10.45 -4.15 24.70
N LEU A 457 -11.63 -3.57 24.97
CA LEU A 457 -12.19 -2.49 24.18
C LEU A 457 -11.40 -1.18 24.31
N LEU A 458 -10.90 -0.87 25.51
CA LEU A 458 -10.02 0.28 25.72
C LEU A 458 -8.68 0.10 25.02
N SER A 459 -8.11 -1.11 25.05
CA SER A 459 -6.89 -1.45 24.34
C SER A 459 -7.06 -1.31 22.81
N ASP A 460 -8.14 -1.84 22.22
CA ASP A 460 -8.49 -1.63 20.80
C ASP A 460 -8.70 -0.14 20.46
N GLU A 461 -9.36 0.62 21.34
CA GLU A 461 -9.54 2.07 21.18
C GLU A 461 -8.21 2.83 21.21
N ALA A 462 -7.29 2.44 22.10
CA ALA A 462 -5.95 3.02 22.22
C ALA A 462 -5.11 2.80 20.96
N TYR A 463 -5.12 1.58 20.40
CA TYR A 463 -4.49 1.31 19.11
C TYR A 463 -5.05 2.19 17.99
N ARG A 464 -6.37 2.39 17.97
CA ARG A 464 -7.02 3.26 16.97
C ARG A 464 -6.73 4.74 17.19
N ALA A 465 -6.49 5.17 18.43
CA ALA A 465 -6.05 6.52 18.74
C ALA A 465 -4.63 6.75 18.22
N ALA A 466 -3.71 5.82 18.47
CA ALA A 466 -2.34 5.84 17.95
C ALA A 466 -2.30 5.81 16.40
N GLU A 467 -3.14 5.00 15.74
CA GLU A 467 -3.26 5.00 14.27
C GLU A 467 -3.68 6.37 13.69
N ARG A 468 -4.39 7.19 14.47
CA ARG A 468 -4.81 8.54 14.10
C ARG A 468 -3.80 9.62 14.51
N GLY A 469 -2.69 9.25 15.14
CA GLY A 469 -1.69 10.17 15.69
C GLY A 469 -2.08 10.81 17.02
N ASP A 470 -3.15 10.35 17.68
CA ASP A 470 -3.57 10.85 18.99
C ASP A 470 -2.92 10.03 20.10
N TYR A 471 -1.62 10.24 20.28
CA TYR A 471 -0.81 9.46 21.22
C TYR A 471 -1.12 9.79 22.68
N ALA A 472 -1.51 11.03 23.00
CA ALA A 472 -1.94 11.41 24.35
C ALA A 472 -3.16 10.59 24.79
N SER A 473 -4.18 10.48 23.94
CA SER A 473 -5.34 9.62 24.25
C SER A 473 -4.95 8.14 24.28
N ALA A 474 -4.01 7.69 23.43
CA ALA A 474 -3.55 6.30 23.45
C ALA A 474 -2.85 5.93 24.78
N VAL A 475 -2.08 6.85 25.38
CA VAL A 475 -1.48 6.67 26.71
C VAL A 475 -2.55 6.46 27.76
N ASP A 476 -3.50 7.40 27.87
CA ASP A 476 -4.55 7.34 28.88
C ASP A 476 -5.39 6.06 28.77
N LEU A 477 -5.76 5.68 27.55
CA LEU A 477 -6.55 4.47 27.27
C LEU A 477 -5.77 3.18 27.59
N HIS A 478 -4.48 3.11 27.28
CA HIS A 478 -3.65 1.95 27.61
C HIS A 478 -3.39 1.81 29.13
N GLU A 479 -3.21 2.93 29.85
CA GLU A 479 -3.09 2.91 31.31
C GLU A 479 -4.40 2.50 31.99
N GLU A 480 -5.54 3.01 31.52
CA GLU A 480 -6.86 2.59 32.01
C GLU A 480 -7.14 1.11 31.71
N ALA A 481 -6.79 0.64 30.51
CA ALA A 481 -6.88 -0.78 30.17
C ALA A 481 -6.00 -1.65 31.07
N ALA A 482 -4.77 -1.22 31.37
CA ALA A 482 -3.86 -1.94 32.26
C ALA A 482 -4.45 -2.11 33.67
N GLY A 483 -5.09 -1.07 34.23
CA GLY A 483 -5.78 -1.16 35.52
C GLY A 483 -6.93 -2.16 35.51
N LEU A 484 -7.74 -2.17 34.44
CA LEU A 484 -8.83 -3.13 34.31
C LEU A 484 -8.35 -4.58 34.07
N TYR A 485 -7.23 -4.77 33.37
CA TYR A 485 -6.58 -6.08 33.25
C TYR A 485 -6.03 -6.58 34.57
N GLU A 486 -5.51 -5.68 35.43
CA GLU A 486 -5.01 -6.01 36.77
C GLU A 486 -6.17 -6.47 37.67
N ASP A 487 -7.28 -5.74 37.68
CA ASP A 487 -8.51 -6.12 38.38
C ASP A 487 -9.09 -7.45 37.88
N ALA A 488 -8.91 -7.76 36.59
CA ALA A 488 -9.34 -9.00 35.96
C ALA A 488 -8.35 -10.18 36.15
N GLY A 489 -7.19 -9.95 36.76
CA GLY A 489 -6.14 -10.97 36.95
C GLY A 489 -5.43 -11.40 35.66
N ALA A 490 -5.46 -10.58 34.61
CA ALA A 490 -4.87 -10.87 33.31
C ALA A 490 -3.43 -10.30 33.21
N ALA A 491 -2.50 -10.91 33.94
CA ALA A 491 -1.13 -10.40 34.13
C ALA A 491 -0.38 -10.12 32.80
N ASP A 492 -0.52 -11.01 31.82
CA ASP A 492 0.08 -10.86 30.49
C ASP A 492 -0.42 -9.61 29.75
N ASP A 493 -1.73 -9.38 29.82
CA ASP A 493 -2.40 -8.23 29.19
C ASP A 493 -2.03 -6.91 29.91
N VAL A 494 -1.79 -6.94 31.24
CA VAL A 494 -1.27 -5.79 32.00
C VAL A 494 0.10 -5.37 31.49
N VAL A 495 1.02 -6.33 31.36
CA VAL A 495 2.40 -6.05 30.90
C VAL A 495 2.38 -5.47 29.50
N LEU A 496 1.56 -6.04 28.61
CA LEU A 496 1.42 -5.57 27.24
C LEU A 496 0.80 -4.18 27.16
N ALA A 497 -0.26 -3.91 27.91
CA ALA A 497 -0.92 -2.59 27.93
C ALA A 497 0.03 -1.49 28.46
N ARG A 498 0.77 -1.77 29.54
CA ARG A 498 1.80 -0.84 30.07
C ARG A 498 2.94 -0.61 29.07
N ALA A 499 3.38 -1.65 28.36
CA ALA A 499 4.39 -1.51 27.32
C ALA A 499 3.91 -0.63 26.15
N CYS A 500 2.63 -0.75 25.76
CA CYS A 500 2.05 0.09 24.72
C CYS A 500 1.90 1.56 25.18
N ALA A 501 1.50 1.79 26.43
CA ALA A 501 1.45 3.13 27.02
C ALA A 501 2.82 3.82 27.02
N LEU A 502 3.89 3.10 27.40
CA LEU A 502 5.26 3.62 27.37
C LEU A 502 5.70 4.05 25.96
N LEU A 503 5.36 3.27 24.95
CA LEU A 503 5.68 3.60 23.56
C LEU A 503 4.89 4.83 23.08
N ALA A 504 3.59 4.89 23.38
CA ALA A 504 2.77 6.05 23.05
C ALA A 504 3.24 7.32 23.77
N ALA A 505 3.68 7.22 25.04
CA ALA A 505 4.19 8.36 25.80
C ALA A 505 5.50 8.92 25.20
N ALA A 506 6.34 8.06 24.63
CA ALA A 506 7.54 8.49 23.92
C ALA A 506 7.22 9.25 22.62
N GLU A 507 6.10 8.95 21.97
CA GLU A 507 5.62 9.71 20.81
C GLU A 507 5.14 11.11 21.21
N VAL A 508 4.47 11.25 22.37
CA VAL A 508 4.01 12.54 22.92
C VAL A 508 5.17 13.45 23.36
N ALA A 509 6.25 12.88 23.89
CA ALA A 509 7.38 13.65 24.43
C ALA A 509 8.09 14.56 23.39
N GLY A 510 7.84 14.36 22.09
CA GLY A 510 8.35 15.22 21.02
C GLY A 510 7.41 16.37 20.61
N GLU A 511 6.19 16.44 21.13
CA GLU A 511 5.21 17.47 20.77
C GLU A 511 5.29 18.64 21.76
N GLY A 512 6.02 19.71 21.42
CA GLY A 512 6.03 20.95 22.24
C GLY A 512 7.34 21.73 22.32
N GLY A 513 8.32 21.49 21.45
CA GLY A 513 9.55 22.29 21.39
C GLY A 513 9.37 23.51 20.48
N GLU A 514 9.85 24.68 20.88
CA GLU A 514 9.79 25.89 20.03
C GLU A 514 10.75 25.82 18.82
N ASP A 515 11.64 24.81 18.75
CA ASP A 515 12.61 24.55 17.68
C ASP A 515 12.67 23.05 17.30
N GLY A 516 12.46 22.70 16.02
CA GLY A 516 12.31 21.31 15.57
C GLY A 516 13.55 20.41 15.63
N GLU A 517 14.74 20.94 15.95
CA GLU A 517 15.93 20.12 16.25
C GLU A 517 15.88 19.56 17.68
N ASP A 518 15.34 20.31 18.65
CA ASP A 518 15.19 19.88 20.03
C ASP A 518 14.08 18.81 20.17
N GLU A 519 13.04 18.87 19.33
CA GLU A 519 11.94 17.89 19.32
C GLU A 519 12.42 16.48 18.90
N ALA A 520 13.27 16.39 17.88
CA ALA A 520 13.80 15.13 17.40
C ALA A 520 14.72 14.46 18.44
N GLU A 521 15.53 15.25 19.15
CA GLU A 521 16.41 14.77 20.21
C GLU A 521 15.62 14.33 21.46
N LEU A 522 14.62 15.11 21.88
CA LEU A 522 13.72 14.77 22.99
C LEU A 522 12.91 13.50 22.70
N LYS A 523 12.37 13.38 21.48
CA LYS A 523 11.66 12.18 21.03
C LYS A 523 12.58 10.97 20.99
N ALA A 524 13.80 11.12 20.47
CA ALA A 524 14.78 10.04 20.44
C ALA A 524 15.19 9.57 21.84
N ALA A 525 15.31 10.49 22.81
CA ALA A 525 15.56 10.18 24.21
C ALA A 525 14.36 9.46 24.85
N GLY A 526 13.14 9.96 24.63
CA GLY A 526 11.91 9.32 25.11
C GLY A 526 11.74 7.89 24.60
N LEU A 527 12.08 7.64 23.33
CA LEU A 527 12.04 6.29 22.73
C LEU A 527 13.11 5.35 23.30
N ALA A 528 14.28 5.89 23.69
CA ALA A 528 15.30 5.10 24.39
C ALA A 528 14.85 4.72 25.81
N ASP A 529 14.21 5.64 26.52
CA ASP A 529 13.65 5.41 27.85
C ASP A 529 12.48 4.42 27.81
N ALA A 530 11.60 4.54 26.82
CA ALA A 530 10.51 3.59 26.58
C ALA A 530 11.05 2.20 26.29
N HIS A 531 12.06 2.06 25.42
CA HIS A 531 12.73 0.78 25.19
C HIS A 531 13.27 0.18 26.49
N ALA A 532 14.03 0.95 27.28
CA ALA A 532 14.58 0.47 28.54
C ALA A 532 13.50 0.08 29.56
N ALA A 533 12.37 0.81 29.58
CA ALA A 533 11.23 0.50 30.43
C ALA A 533 10.50 -0.78 29.99
N VAL A 534 10.31 -1.00 28.68
CA VAL A 534 9.71 -2.24 28.16
C VAL A 534 10.61 -3.46 28.42
N VAL A 535 11.94 -3.31 28.30
CA VAL A 535 12.89 -4.38 28.69
C VAL A 535 12.71 -4.76 30.16
N ARG A 536 12.66 -3.78 31.07
CA ARG A 536 12.44 -4.06 32.51
C ARG A 536 11.10 -4.73 32.77
N LEU A 537 10.03 -4.25 32.15
CA LEU A 537 8.70 -4.87 32.26
C LEU A 537 8.72 -6.33 31.82
N GLN A 538 9.44 -6.64 30.74
CA GLN A 538 9.58 -8.01 30.25
C GLN A 538 10.43 -8.89 31.19
N GLU A 539 11.52 -8.37 31.74
CA GLU A 539 12.40 -9.10 32.66
C GLU A 539 11.78 -9.37 34.04
N GLU A 540 10.95 -8.44 34.53
CA GLU A 540 10.25 -8.55 35.81
C GLU A 540 9.01 -9.45 35.72
N ALA A 541 8.45 -9.61 34.52
CA ALA A 541 7.33 -10.51 34.27
C ALA A 541 7.77 -11.98 34.33
N THR A 542 6.95 -12.84 34.95
CA THR A 542 7.23 -14.28 35.04
C THR A 542 6.12 -15.08 34.37
N GLY A 543 6.50 -16.03 33.52
CA GLY A 543 5.54 -16.95 32.88
C GLY A 543 4.71 -16.35 31.74
N LEU A 544 5.22 -15.31 31.06
CA LEU A 544 4.54 -14.70 29.90
C LEU A 544 4.23 -15.75 28.82
N ALA A 545 3.04 -15.65 28.23
CA ALA A 545 2.71 -16.46 27.07
C ALA A 545 3.61 -16.12 25.87
N PRO A 546 3.96 -17.10 25.01
CA PRO A 546 4.88 -16.87 23.87
C PRO A 546 4.43 -15.76 22.90
N TYR A 547 3.12 -15.56 22.73
CA TYR A 547 2.61 -14.49 21.87
C TYR A 547 2.86 -13.10 22.45
N VAL A 548 2.81 -12.97 23.79
CA VAL A 548 3.07 -11.73 24.53
C VAL A 548 4.56 -11.41 24.48
N GLU A 549 5.40 -12.42 24.68
CA GLU A 549 6.86 -12.29 24.53
C GLU A 549 7.23 -11.79 23.12
N GLY A 550 6.63 -12.38 22.08
CA GLY A 550 6.80 -11.92 20.71
C GLY A 550 6.27 -10.50 20.46
N ARG A 551 5.18 -10.07 21.12
CA ARG A 551 4.67 -8.68 21.02
C ARG A 551 5.59 -7.69 21.72
N LEU A 552 6.10 -8.01 22.91
CA LEU A 552 7.03 -7.14 23.65
C LEU A 552 8.33 -6.94 22.88
N LEU A 553 8.89 -8.00 22.30
CA LEU A 553 10.06 -7.89 21.42
C LEU A 553 9.79 -7.01 20.20
N ARG A 554 8.59 -7.08 19.60
CA ARG A 554 8.21 -6.19 18.49
C ARG A 554 8.11 -4.74 18.94
N LEU A 555 7.57 -4.47 20.13
CA LEU A 555 7.50 -3.12 20.69
C LEU A 555 8.90 -2.56 20.99
N ARG A 556 9.80 -3.37 21.54
CA ARG A 556 11.22 -3.01 21.78
C ARG A 556 11.93 -2.64 20.47
N ALA A 557 11.81 -3.49 19.44
CA ALA A 557 12.36 -3.22 18.12
C ALA A 557 11.73 -1.97 17.48
N SER A 558 10.43 -1.75 17.66
CA SER A 558 9.71 -0.58 17.16
C SER A 558 10.21 0.71 17.83
N ALA A 559 10.39 0.73 19.15
CA ALA A 559 10.91 1.89 19.88
C ALA A 559 12.29 2.32 19.32
N LEU A 560 13.20 1.36 19.10
CA LEU A 560 14.51 1.65 18.53
C LEU A 560 14.46 2.03 17.04
N GLY A 561 13.55 1.42 16.28
CA GLY A 561 13.34 1.72 14.86
C GLY A 561 12.83 3.15 14.66
N VAL A 562 11.83 3.56 15.43
CA VAL A 562 11.31 4.94 15.42
C VAL A 562 12.39 5.92 15.92
N ARG A 563 13.21 5.53 16.91
CA ARG A 563 14.33 6.36 17.37
C ARG A 563 15.36 6.59 16.27
N LEU A 564 15.71 5.56 15.51
CA LEU A 564 16.61 5.66 14.36
C LEU A 564 16.02 6.60 13.29
N GLN A 565 14.72 6.47 13.00
CA GLN A 565 14.02 7.35 12.05
C GLN A 565 13.99 8.80 12.52
N SER A 566 13.74 9.02 13.81
CA SER A 566 13.60 10.37 14.39
C SER A 566 14.95 11.08 14.53
N SER A 567 16.01 10.37 14.92
CA SER A 567 17.35 10.94 15.10
C SER A 567 18.17 11.03 13.81
N GLY A 568 17.90 10.18 12.82
CA GLY A 568 18.71 10.06 11.60
C GLY A 568 20.13 9.51 11.81
N ASP A 569 20.52 9.19 13.06
CA ASP A 569 21.86 8.72 13.40
C ASP A 569 22.04 7.23 13.06
N GLN A 570 22.81 6.97 12.02
CA GLN A 570 23.13 5.61 11.56
C GLN A 570 23.86 4.76 12.61
N ALA A 571 24.46 5.36 13.66
CA ALA A 571 25.04 4.62 14.77
C ALA A 571 23.98 3.80 15.54
N HIS A 572 22.70 4.20 15.50
CA HIS A 572 21.61 3.47 16.14
C HIS A 572 21.17 2.21 15.37
N ALA A 573 21.53 2.06 14.09
CA ALA A 573 21.07 0.95 13.26
C ALA A 573 21.51 -0.42 13.79
N ALA A 574 22.74 -0.53 14.29
CA ALA A 574 23.26 -1.80 14.83
C ALA A 574 22.45 -2.29 16.05
N VAL A 575 21.96 -1.36 16.88
CA VAL A 575 21.15 -1.69 18.06
C VAL A 575 19.75 -2.15 17.63
N VAL A 576 19.16 -1.52 16.61
CA VAL A 576 17.87 -1.96 16.03
C VAL A 576 17.97 -3.39 15.50
N PHE A 577 19.03 -3.71 14.75
CA PHE A 577 19.22 -5.05 14.19
C PHE A 577 19.45 -6.10 15.28
N ALA A 578 20.28 -5.80 16.28
CA ALA A 578 20.50 -6.71 17.40
C ALA A 578 19.20 -7.00 18.17
N GLU A 579 18.34 -6.01 18.30
CA GLU A 579 17.02 -6.16 18.94
C GLU A 579 16.06 -6.97 18.08
N ALA A 580 16.05 -6.73 16.76
CA ALA A 580 15.24 -7.46 15.81
C ALA A 580 15.65 -8.93 15.65
N ASP A 581 16.92 -9.27 15.87
CA ASP A 581 17.43 -10.65 15.85
C ASP A 581 16.90 -11.51 17.02
N LEU A 582 16.30 -10.89 18.04
CA LEU A 582 15.64 -11.60 19.14
C LEU A 582 14.22 -12.07 18.79
N LEU A 583 13.63 -11.55 17.70
CA LEU A 583 12.31 -11.95 17.15
C LEU A 583 12.40 -13.24 16.32
#